data_AF-A0AAV8H0L9-F1
#
_entry.id   AF-A0AAV8H0L9-F1
#
_cell.length_a   1.000
_cell.length_b   1.000
_cell.length_c   1.000
_cell.angle_alpha   90.00
_cell.angle_beta   90.00
_cell.angle_gamma   90.00
#
_symmetry.space_group_name_H-M   'P 1'
#
loop_
_entity.id
_entity.type
_entity.pdbx_description
1 polymer ?
#
loop_
_entity_poly.entity_id
_entity_poly.type
_entity_poly.pdbx_seq_one_letter_code
_entity_poly.pdbx_strand_id
1 'polypeptide(L)'
;MGPHSMESQHQPLLDRSGPLIGFVDYRGHPVHRSSSGGWTSGLFLLGLEVASRFAYYGVSSNLITYLTGPLGLSNASAAAAANAWSGSASVLPLIGAMLADSWLGRYRAITLATILYILGYGMLALSSVLPPLKPSQCHSHSTNTSHCGPTSFQLAFFFISLYLVAIAQGFDKPCSLAFGADQFDQNDPKESTSRSSFFNWWYFAMSIGITIAVIVLSYIQDNVGWGLGFGMPSIIMILALIIFLFGTSTYRFFEMGKKRPFSRLGRTFFSLARTSLTNSTMRSETGKEDAESQHTKTHTVSEIEEARSILRLFPIWATSLVYGITFAQMTTLFNKQTRTLDRHLTSSILVPPAALQSAGTITIILFVPLYDRVIIPVVRRISKTPSGITMLQRVATGLAISLVTMVVAALVEIKRLKTAQEYGLVDQPEATIPMSLWWVVPQYILIGIADVFTVVGLQEFFYDQMPDSMRSVGLALYGSVLGIGAFLSSILISCIDKITSTNGESWFSNNLNRAHIDYFYWLLAGLTAIEIGLFMYFSRGYVYKKKVNAL
;
A
#
# COMPACT_ATOMS: atom_id res chain seq x y z
N MET A 1 -40.40 57.49 -4.06
CA MET A 1 -39.76 56.42 -3.26
C MET A 1 -39.69 55.19 -4.15
N GLY A 2 -38.52 54.92 -4.72
CA GLY A 2 -38.32 53.88 -5.73
C GLY A 2 -38.08 52.48 -5.11
N PRO A 3 -38.28 51.40 -5.88
CA PRO A 3 -38.00 50.05 -5.43
C PRO A 3 -36.50 49.74 -5.57
N HIS A 4 -35.87 49.34 -4.47
CA HIS A 4 -34.50 48.83 -4.48
C HIS A 4 -34.47 47.45 -5.15
N SER A 5 -33.95 47.41 -6.37
CA SER A 5 -33.42 46.21 -7.00
C SER A 5 -32.12 45.81 -6.27
N MET A 6 -32.10 44.62 -5.66
CA MET A 6 -30.86 43.95 -5.27
C MET A 6 -30.13 43.54 -6.56
N GLU A 7 -29.20 44.37 -7.00
CA GLU A 7 -28.14 43.96 -7.92
C GLU A 7 -27.33 42.83 -7.28
N SER A 8 -27.40 41.65 -7.89
CA SER A 8 -26.43 40.59 -7.67
C SER A 8 -25.05 41.17 -8.01
N GLN A 9 -24.20 41.36 -7.01
CA GLN A 9 -22.77 41.58 -7.23
C GLN A 9 -22.20 40.35 -7.95
N HIS A 10 -22.15 40.43 -9.27
CA HIS A 10 -21.23 39.62 -10.06
C HIS A 10 -19.82 39.99 -9.58
N GLN A 11 -19.19 39.07 -8.85
CA GLN A 11 -17.76 39.06 -8.67
C GLN A 11 -17.11 39.24 -10.05
N PRO A 12 -16.20 40.21 -10.24
CA PRO A 12 -15.58 40.42 -11.53
C PRO A 12 -14.85 39.14 -11.92
N LEU A 13 -15.04 38.73 -13.17
CA LEU A 13 -14.30 37.67 -13.86
C LEU A 13 -12.80 37.86 -13.59
N LEU A 14 -12.28 37.18 -12.56
CA LEU A 14 -10.84 37.08 -12.33
C LEU A 14 -10.21 36.60 -13.63
N ASP A 15 -9.36 37.49 -14.16
CA ASP A 15 -8.64 37.41 -15.42
C ASP A 15 -8.35 35.97 -15.87
N ARG A 16 -9.20 35.43 -16.75
CA ARG A 16 -9.06 34.06 -17.29
C ARG A 16 -7.82 33.92 -18.19
N SER A 17 -7.22 35.04 -18.57
CA SER A 17 -6.10 35.19 -19.50
C SER A 17 -4.73 35.27 -18.82
N GLY A 18 -4.70 35.62 -17.52
CA GLY A 18 -3.45 35.77 -16.77
C GLY A 18 -2.67 34.47 -16.58
N PRO A 19 -1.35 34.54 -16.34
CA PRO A 19 -0.54 33.38 -16.01
C PRO A 19 -0.98 32.77 -14.66
N LEU A 20 -0.88 31.45 -14.55
CA LEU A 20 -1.15 30.69 -13.33
C LEU A 20 -0.08 31.00 -12.27
N ILE A 21 -0.50 31.61 -11.17
CA ILE A 21 0.39 31.97 -10.05
C ILE A 21 0.89 30.68 -9.37
N GLY A 22 2.21 30.57 -9.19
CA GLY A 22 2.85 29.42 -8.54
C GLY A 22 3.10 28.22 -9.45
N PHE A 23 2.85 28.35 -10.76
CA PHE A 23 3.16 27.32 -11.75
C PHE A 23 4.07 27.85 -12.86
N VAL A 24 5.09 27.06 -13.20
CA VAL A 24 6.04 27.34 -14.26
C VAL A 24 6.11 26.19 -15.26
N ASP A 25 6.59 26.47 -16.47
CA ASP A 25 6.90 25.46 -17.47
C ASP A 25 8.26 24.79 -17.15
N TYR A 26 8.66 23.82 -17.95
CA TYR A 26 9.94 23.13 -17.78
C TYR A 26 11.17 24.04 -17.97
N ARG A 27 11.00 25.25 -18.52
CA ARG A 27 12.03 26.29 -18.70
C ARG A 27 11.98 27.37 -17.60
N GLY A 28 11.02 27.32 -16.69
CA GLY A 28 10.82 28.31 -15.62
C GLY A 28 9.99 29.53 -16.02
N HIS A 29 9.31 29.52 -17.17
CA HIS A 29 8.43 30.61 -17.59
C HIS A 29 7.03 30.45 -16.98
N PRO A 30 6.30 31.57 -16.77
CA PRO A 30 4.90 31.53 -16.34
C PRO A 30 4.02 30.76 -17.33
N VAL A 31 3.08 29.99 -16.79
CA VAL A 31 2.21 29.10 -17.58
C VAL A 31 0.80 29.68 -17.73
N HIS A 32 0.17 29.45 -18.89
CA HIS A 32 -1.24 29.74 -19.10
C HIS A 32 -2.08 28.45 -19.13
N ARG A 33 -3.34 28.54 -18.71
CA ARG A 33 -4.26 27.38 -18.67
C ARG A 33 -4.44 26.69 -20.03
N SER A 34 -4.40 27.45 -21.12
CA SER A 34 -4.61 26.95 -22.48
C SER A 34 -3.41 26.25 -23.10
N SER A 35 -2.19 26.44 -22.57
CA SER A 35 -0.96 25.96 -23.20
C SER A 35 -0.37 24.71 -22.57
N SER A 36 -0.63 24.44 -21.30
CA SER A 36 -0.06 23.28 -20.61
C SER A 36 -1.00 22.73 -19.52
N GLY A 37 -0.72 21.53 -19.03
CA GLY A 37 -1.50 20.78 -18.05
C GLY A 37 -2.75 20.11 -18.63
N GLY A 38 -3.73 19.89 -17.75
CA GLY A 38 -4.99 19.23 -18.09
C GLY A 38 -4.84 17.76 -18.46
N TRP A 39 -5.79 17.26 -19.25
CA TRP A 39 -5.89 15.83 -19.57
C TRP A 39 -4.74 15.29 -20.41
N THR A 40 -4.13 16.09 -21.30
CA THR A 40 -2.97 15.65 -22.09
C THR A 40 -1.82 15.25 -21.17
N SER A 41 -1.50 16.10 -20.19
CA SER A 41 -0.52 15.81 -19.15
C SER A 41 -0.97 14.67 -18.23
N GLY A 42 -2.25 14.68 -17.84
CA GLY A 42 -2.83 13.64 -17.01
C GLY A 42 -2.71 12.23 -17.63
N LEU A 43 -2.90 12.09 -18.95
CA LEU A 43 -2.81 10.80 -19.64
C LEU A 43 -1.40 10.21 -19.61
N PHE A 44 -0.35 11.02 -19.79
CA PHE A 44 1.03 10.55 -19.65
C PHE A 44 1.31 10.01 -18.23
N LEU A 45 0.78 10.71 -17.22
CA LEU A 45 0.94 10.33 -15.81
C LEU A 45 0.13 9.08 -15.44
N LEU A 46 -1.07 8.93 -16.01
CA LEU A 46 -1.86 7.70 -15.88
C LEU A 46 -1.12 6.51 -16.51
N GLY A 47 -0.50 6.70 -17.68
CA GLY A 47 0.31 5.66 -18.33
C GLY A 47 1.49 5.21 -17.48
N LEU A 48 2.21 6.17 -16.86
CA LEU A 48 3.28 5.88 -15.92
C LEU A 48 2.78 5.12 -14.68
N GLU A 49 1.63 5.49 -14.14
CA GLU A 49 1.02 4.81 -12.99
C GLU A 49 0.66 3.36 -13.34
N VAL A 50 0.03 3.11 -14.49
CA VAL A 50 -0.28 1.73 -14.94
C VAL A 50 1.00 0.91 -15.02
N ALA A 51 2.06 1.44 -15.64
CA ALA A 51 3.34 0.76 -15.78
C ALA A 51 4.00 0.46 -14.42
N SER A 52 4.03 1.44 -13.50
CA SER A 52 4.59 1.28 -12.16
C SER A 52 3.84 0.22 -11.35
N ARG A 53 2.50 0.25 -11.36
CA ARG A 53 1.67 -0.73 -10.65
C ARG A 53 1.82 -2.12 -11.25
N PHE A 54 1.86 -2.19 -12.57
CA PHE A 54 2.08 -3.43 -13.27
C PHE A 54 3.43 -4.06 -12.87
N ALA A 55 4.52 -3.29 -12.92
CA ALA A 55 5.85 -3.75 -12.60
C ALA A 55 5.99 -4.21 -11.15
N TYR A 56 5.46 -3.45 -10.19
CA TYR A 56 5.57 -3.77 -8.77
C TYR A 56 4.75 -5.00 -8.38
N TYR A 57 3.46 -5.03 -8.73
CA TYR A 57 2.60 -6.15 -8.34
C TYR A 57 2.90 -7.43 -9.12
N GLY A 58 3.44 -7.31 -10.34
CA GLY A 58 3.92 -8.46 -11.08
C GLY A 58 5.12 -9.16 -10.42
N VAL A 59 6.02 -8.42 -9.76
CA VAL A 59 7.08 -9.02 -8.93
C VAL A 59 6.55 -9.46 -7.57
N SER A 60 5.79 -8.60 -6.90
CA SER A 60 5.30 -8.84 -5.53
C SER A 60 4.42 -10.08 -5.40
N SER A 61 3.49 -10.26 -6.34
CA SER A 61 2.49 -11.32 -6.27
C SER A 61 3.07 -12.73 -6.26
N ASN A 62 4.18 -12.96 -6.97
CA ASN A 62 4.80 -14.28 -7.09
C ASN A 62 6.19 -14.37 -6.45
N LEU A 63 6.61 -13.35 -5.70
CA LEU A 63 7.93 -13.27 -5.09
C LEU A 63 8.23 -14.49 -4.19
N ILE A 64 7.26 -14.91 -3.37
CA ILE A 64 7.44 -16.07 -2.47
C ILE A 64 7.75 -17.36 -3.23
N THR A 65 7.19 -17.54 -4.42
CA THR A 65 7.45 -18.69 -5.28
C THR A 65 8.88 -18.66 -5.79
N TYR A 66 9.40 -17.50 -6.18
CA TYR A 66 10.80 -17.36 -6.58
C TYR A 66 11.77 -17.66 -5.42
N LEU A 67 11.46 -17.10 -4.24
CA LEU A 67 12.28 -17.28 -3.04
C LEU A 67 12.36 -18.75 -2.61
N THR A 68 11.24 -19.48 -2.69
CA THR A 68 11.18 -20.89 -2.26
C THR A 68 11.57 -21.90 -3.33
N GLY A 69 11.41 -21.56 -4.61
CA GLY A 69 11.81 -22.42 -5.73
C GLY A 69 13.26 -22.16 -6.13
N PRO A 70 13.55 -21.29 -7.11
CA PRO A 70 14.89 -21.00 -7.59
C PRO A 70 15.93 -20.66 -6.52
N LEU A 71 15.58 -19.90 -5.48
CA LEU A 71 16.50 -19.54 -4.40
C LEU A 71 16.52 -20.54 -3.23
N GLY A 72 15.64 -21.53 -3.22
CA GLY A 72 15.64 -22.62 -2.22
C GLY A 72 15.50 -22.17 -0.76
N LEU A 73 14.94 -20.97 -0.49
CA LEU A 73 14.68 -20.53 0.88
C LEU A 73 13.55 -21.34 1.51
N SER A 74 13.57 -21.48 2.84
CA SER A 74 12.46 -22.12 3.55
C SER A 74 11.17 -21.33 3.38
N ASN A 75 10.01 -22.01 3.50
CA ASN A 75 8.71 -21.35 3.37
C ASN A 75 8.56 -20.19 4.38
N ALA A 76 9.03 -20.38 5.61
CA ALA A 76 9.04 -19.34 6.64
C ALA A 76 9.95 -18.15 6.27
N SER A 77 11.20 -18.42 5.89
CA SER A 77 12.17 -17.37 5.53
C SER A 77 11.72 -16.58 4.31
N ALA A 78 11.15 -17.25 3.32
CA ALA A 78 10.63 -16.62 2.11
C ALA A 78 9.41 -15.73 2.40
N ALA A 79 8.45 -16.21 3.20
CA ALA A 79 7.30 -15.42 3.60
C ALA A 79 7.73 -14.21 4.44
N ALA A 80 8.64 -14.40 5.40
CA ALA A 80 9.19 -13.33 6.21
C ALA A 80 9.93 -12.28 5.36
N ALA A 81 10.77 -12.71 4.41
CA ALA A 81 11.51 -11.80 3.54
C ALA A 81 10.59 -11.02 2.59
N ALA A 82 9.58 -11.69 2.00
CA ALA A 82 8.58 -11.03 1.15
C ALA A 82 7.78 -9.98 1.94
N ASN A 83 7.38 -10.30 3.18
CA ASN A 83 6.66 -9.38 4.05
C ASN A 83 7.53 -8.20 4.50
N ALA A 84 8.81 -8.43 4.83
CA ALA A 84 9.74 -7.36 5.17
C ALA A 84 9.98 -6.40 3.98
N TRP A 85 10.10 -6.93 2.77
CA TRP A 85 10.23 -6.12 1.56
C TRP A 85 8.97 -5.31 1.26
N SER A 86 7.79 -5.94 1.33
CA SER A 86 6.49 -5.25 1.15
C SER A 86 6.28 -4.16 2.21
N GLY A 87 6.67 -4.44 3.46
CA GLY A 87 6.69 -3.47 4.56
C GLY A 87 7.56 -2.26 4.24
N SER A 88 8.77 -2.51 3.75
CA SER A 88 9.72 -1.47 3.36
C SER A 88 9.18 -0.61 2.22
N ALA A 89 8.63 -1.22 1.16
CA ALA A 89 8.02 -0.53 0.03
C ALA A 89 6.78 0.31 0.41
N SER A 90 6.13 -0.02 1.53
CA SER A 90 4.96 0.71 2.03
C SER A 90 5.31 1.84 3.01
N VAL A 91 6.44 1.74 3.73
CA VAL A 91 6.92 2.78 4.67
C VAL A 91 7.78 3.83 3.98
N LEU A 92 8.63 3.43 3.01
CA LEU A 92 9.53 4.34 2.28
C LEU A 92 8.82 5.54 1.61
N PRO A 93 7.56 5.47 1.15
CA PRO A 93 6.79 6.62 0.68
C PRO A 93 6.77 7.82 1.64
N LEU A 94 6.78 7.59 2.95
CA LEU A 94 6.89 8.67 3.95
C LEU A 94 8.20 9.47 3.77
N ILE A 95 9.30 8.74 3.62
CA ILE A 95 10.65 9.33 3.49
C ILE A 95 10.80 9.96 2.11
N GLY A 96 10.34 9.28 1.06
CA GLY A 96 10.40 9.75 -0.31
C GLY A 96 9.62 11.05 -0.52
N ALA A 97 8.42 11.18 0.05
CA ALA A 97 7.64 12.42 0.04
C ALA A 97 8.40 13.57 0.71
N MET A 98 8.97 13.35 1.91
CA MET A 98 9.72 14.37 2.64
C MET A 98 10.93 14.87 1.85
N LEU A 99 11.68 13.97 1.20
CA LEU A 99 12.85 14.31 0.40
C LEU A 99 12.47 15.04 -0.89
N ALA A 100 11.41 14.58 -1.56
CA ALA A 100 10.89 15.23 -2.76
C ALA A 100 10.41 16.65 -2.48
N ASP A 101 9.67 16.84 -1.38
CA ASP A 101 9.15 18.14 -1.01
C ASP A 101 10.23 19.10 -0.47
N SER A 102 11.31 18.58 0.12
CA SER A 102 12.34 19.43 0.73
C SER A 102 13.45 19.87 -0.22
N TRP A 103 13.83 19.00 -1.18
CA TRP A 103 15.05 19.20 -1.97
C TRP A 103 14.91 18.86 -3.46
N LEU A 104 14.20 17.78 -3.79
CA LEU A 104 14.28 17.22 -5.15
C LEU A 104 13.25 17.83 -6.12
N GLY A 105 12.05 18.14 -5.64
CA GLY A 105 10.88 18.46 -6.46
C GLY A 105 10.20 17.21 -7.02
N ARG A 106 8.88 17.27 -7.21
CA ARG A 106 8.04 16.11 -7.58
C ARG A 106 8.46 15.48 -8.91
N TYR A 107 8.63 16.28 -9.96
CA TYR A 107 9.04 15.78 -11.28
C TYR A 107 10.38 15.01 -11.24
N ARG A 108 11.41 15.60 -10.62
CA ARG A 108 12.73 14.96 -10.53
C ARG A 108 12.71 13.71 -9.66
N ALA A 109 11.88 13.69 -8.61
CA ALA A 109 11.66 12.50 -7.79
C ALA A 109 11.05 11.35 -8.61
N ILE A 110 10.05 11.63 -9.45
CA ILE A 110 9.43 10.65 -10.34
C ILE A 110 10.44 10.12 -11.38
N THR A 111 11.24 11.01 -11.99
CA THR A 111 12.29 10.59 -12.93
C THR A 111 13.32 9.69 -12.23
N LEU A 112 13.80 10.08 -11.04
CA LEU A 112 14.72 9.28 -10.24
C LEU A 112 14.11 7.91 -9.90
N ALA A 113 12.87 7.88 -9.43
CA ALA A 113 12.16 6.65 -9.11
C ALA A 113 12.08 5.71 -10.32
N THR A 114 11.76 6.25 -11.48
CA THR A 114 11.65 5.49 -12.73
C THR A 114 12.99 4.89 -13.15
N ILE A 115 14.09 5.64 -13.03
CA ILE A 115 15.45 5.12 -13.29
C ILE A 115 15.79 4.00 -12.29
N LEU A 116 15.47 4.18 -11.00
CA LEU A 116 15.71 3.17 -9.98
C LEU A 116 14.88 1.90 -10.21
N TYR A 117 13.64 2.00 -10.71
CA TYR A 117 12.86 0.84 -11.13
C TYR A 117 13.53 0.08 -12.28
N ILE A 118 13.93 0.78 -13.34
CA ILE A 118 14.57 0.17 -14.51
C ILE A 118 15.82 -0.60 -14.06
N LEU A 119 16.65 0.04 -13.23
CA LEU A 119 17.85 -0.57 -12.66
C LEU A 119 17.51 -1.77 -11.75
N GLY A 120 16.56 -1.62 -10.82
CA GLY A 120 16.17 -2.67 -9.90
C GLY A 120 15.61 -3.91 -10.61
N TYR A 121 14.68 -3.72 -11.55
CA TYR A 121 14.13 -4.83 -12.35
C TYR A 121 15.17 -5.43 -13.31
N GLY A 122 16.04 -4.61 -13.89
CA GLY A 122 17.14 -5.11 -14.73
C GLY A 122 18.13 -5.97 -13.93
N MET A 123 18.48 -5.56 -12.71
CA MET A 123 19.30 -6.34 -11.80
C MET A 123 18.60 -7.62 -11.32
N LEU A 124 17.28 -7.58 -11.05
CA LEU A 124 16.49 -8.78 -10.73
C LEU A 124 16.48 -9.77 -11.90
N ALA A 125 16.29 -9.28 -13.13
CA ALA A 125 16.34 -10.11 -14.33
C ALA A 125 17.72 -10.76 -14.48
N LEU A 126 18.79 -9.97 -14.36
CA LEU A 126 20.16 -10.46 -14.41
C LEU A 126 20.42 -11.51 -13.30
N SER A 127 19.96 -11.26 -12.07
CA SER A 127 20.05 -12.18 -10.94
C SER A 127 19.42 -13.55 -11.22
N SER A 128 18.38 -13.60 -12.04
CA SER A 128 17.66 -14.83 -12.36
C SER A 128 18.21 -15.60 -13.56
N VAL A 129 18.98 -14.92 -14.43
CA VAL A 129 19.62 -15.51 -15.63
C VAL A 129 21.06 -15.93 -15.35
N LEU A 130 21.74 -15.27 -14.39
CA LEU A 130 23.10 -15.62 -14.01
C LEU A 130 23.16 -17.09 -13.55
N PRO A 131 24.10 -17.89 -14.10
CA PRO A 131 24.31 -19.25 -13.63
C PRO A 131 24.60 -19.25 -12.14
N PRO A 132 24.02 -20.18 -11.35
CA PRO A 132 24.35 -20.28 -9.94
C PRO A 132 25.86 -20.53 -9.82
N LEU A 133 26.56 -19.59 -9.17
CA LEU A 133 28.00 -19.68 -8.88
C LEU A 133 28.20 -20.79 -7.86
N LYS A 134 28.27 -22.04 -8.32
CA LYS A 134 28.35 -23.22 -7.45
C LYS A 134 29.50 -23.05 -6.44
N PRO A 135 29.23 -23.16 -5.13
CA PRO A 135 30.30 -23.32 -4.16
C PRO A 135 31.09 -24.59 -4.50
N SER A 136 32.41 -24.50 -4.47
CA SER A 136 33.36 -25.58 -4.79
C SER A 136 33.31 -26.81 -3.86
N GLN A 137 32.33 -26.90 -2.96
CA GLN A 137 32.22 -27.96 -1.94
C GLN A 137 30.95 -28.84 -2.05
N CYS A 138 30.23 -28.84 -3.18
CA CYS A 138 29.20 -29.87 -3.44
C CYS A 138 29.82 -31.10 -4.14
N HIS A 139 30.77 -31.77 -3.49
CA HIS A 139 31.19 -33.14 -3.81
C HIS A 139 31.18 -33.94 -2.51
N SER A 140 30.12 -34.70 -2.27
CA SER A 140 30.16 -35.84 -1.36
C SER A 140 29.11 -36.84 -1.80
N HIS A 141 29.58 -38.03 -2.16
CA HIS A 141 28.80 -39.19 -2.51
C HIS A 141 27.75 -39.51 -1.42
N SER A 142 26.48 -39.25 -1.70
CA SER A 142 25.38 -40.09 -1.22
C SER A 142 24.11 -39.77 -2.01
N THR A 143 23.40 -40.81 -2.40
CA THR A 143 22.14 -40.81 -3.16
C THR A 143 20.99 -40.30 -2.30
N ASN A 144 20.99 -39.01 -1.98
CA ASN A 144 19.83 -38.25 -1.55
C ASN A 144 20.04 -36.80 -2.02
N THR A 145 19.09 -36.28 -2.77
CA THR A 145 19.08 -34.96 -3.40
C THR A 145 19.37 -33.82 -2.40
N SER A 146 20.63 -33.48 -2.21
CA SER A 146 21.04 -32.30 -1.44
C SER A 146 20.89 -31.06 -2.33
N HIS A 147 19.79 -30.32 -2.16
CA HIS A 147 19.62 -29.01 -2.76
C HIS A 147 20.76 -28.09 -2.27
N CYS A 148 21.74 -27.80 -3.13
CA CYS A 148 22.77 -26.80 -2.82
C CYS A 148 22.10 -25.41 -2.82
N GLY A 149 22.14 -24.71 -1.69
CA GLY A 149 21.59 -23.36 -1.55
C GLY A 149 22.31 -22.32 -2.41
N PRO A 150 21.71 -21.13 -2.61
CA PRO A 150 22.29 -20.07 -3.42
C PRO A 150 23.59 -19.55 -2.81
N THR A 151 24.53 -19.15 -3.67
CA THR A 151 25.77 -18.47 -3.23
C THR A 151 25.42 -17.18 -2.51
N SER A 152 26.11 -16.86 -1.41
CA SER A 152 25.85 -15.64 -0.62
C SER A 152 25.84 -14.35 -1.46
N PHE A 153 26.67 -14.30 -2.52
CA PHE A 153 26.69 -13.19 -3.47
C PHE A 153 25.43 -13.08 -4.33
N GLN A 154 24.91 -14.20 -4.86
CA GLN A 154 23.68 -14.21 -5.67
C GLN A 154 22.49 -13.77 -4.83
N LEU A 155 22.41 -14.24 -3.58
CA LEU A 155 21.35 -13.85 -2.64
C LEU A 155 21.44 -12.36 -2.27
N ALA A 156 22.65 -11.84 -2.00
CA ALA A 156 22.86 -10.43 -1.72
C ALA A 156 22.49 -9.55 -2.93
N PHE A 157 22.92 -9.93 -4.13
CA PHE A 157 22.61 -9.21 -5.36
C PHE A 157 21.10 -9.16 -5.62
N PHE A 158 20.40 -10.30 -5.43
CA PHE A 158 18.94 -10.38 -5.52
C PHE A 158 18.28 -9.42 -4.53
N PHE A 159 18.61 -9.47 -3.24
CA PHE A 159 17.98 -8.60 -2.25
C PHE A 159 18.32 -7.13 -2.47
N ILE A 160 19.55 -6.77 -2.83
CA ILE A 160 19.91 -5.39 -3.18
C ILE A 160 19.01 -4.87 -4.31
N SER A 161 18.83 -5.66 -5.37
CA SER A 161 17.96 -5.28 -6.49
C SER A 161 16.48 -5.17 -6.08
N LEU A 162 16.00 -6.08 -5.23
CA LEU A 162 14.64 -6.06 -4.69
C LEU A 162 14.38 -4.82 -3.80
N TYR A 163 15.31 -4.47 -2.91
CA TYR A 163 15.19 -3.28 -2.06
C TYR A 163 15.38 -1.97 -2.84
N LEU A 164 16.12 -1.98 -3.95
CA LEU A 164 16.18 -0.84 -4.87
C LEU A 164 14.81 -0.51 -5.46
N VAL A 165 14.01 -1.53 -5.79
CA VAL A 165 12.61 -1.38 -6.22
C VAL A 165 11.74 -0.79 -5.09
N ALA A 166 11.99 -1.16 -3.83
CA ALA A 166 11.27 -0.58 -2.69
C ALA A 166 11.59 0.93 -2.51
N ILE A 167 12.85 1.32 -2.72
CA ILE A 167 13.26 2.74 -2.71
C ILE A 167 12.59 3.51 -3.85
N ALA A 168 12.54 2.92 -5.05
CA ALA A 168 11.85 3.50 -6.19
C ALA A 168 10.35 3.75 -5.89
N GLN A 169 9.65 2.76 -5.31
CA GLN A 169 8.26 2.93 -4.82
C GLN A 169 8.12 4.06 -3.80
N GLY A 170 9.13 4.26 -2.96
CA GLY A 170 9.15 5.35 -1.99
C GLY A 170 9.06 6.74 -2.61
N PHE A 171 9.74 6.98 -3.73
CA PHE A 171 9.68 8.28 -4.40
C PHE A 171 8.47 8.41 -5.34
N ASP A 172 8.16 7.34 -6.06
CA ASP A 172 7.10 7.32 -7.09
C ASP A 172 5.70 7.54 -6.49
N LYS A 173 5.26 6.70 -5.55
CA LYS A 173 3.88 6.72 -5.01
C LYS A 173 3.38 8.11 -4.58
N PRO A 174 4.08 8.83 -3.68
CA PRO A 174 3.57 10.10 -3.18
C PRO A 174 3.70 11.22 -4.22
N CYS A 175 4.73 11.18 -5.07
CA CYS A 175 5.01 12.25 -6.01
C CYS A 175 4.16 12.15 -7.27
N SER A 176 3.94 10.95 -7.81
CA SER A 176 3.23 10.73 -9.08
C SER A 176 1.77 11.14 -8.99
N LEU A 177 1.06 10.75 -7.92
CA LEU A 177 -0.33 11.17 -7.70
C LEU A 177 -0.44 12.68 -7.48
N ALA A 178 0.44 13.26 -6.67
CA ALA A 178 0.44 14.69 -6.38
C ALA A 178 0.75 15.52 -7.64
N PHE A 179 1.77 15.12 -8.40
CA PHE A 179 2.14 15.77 -9.66
C PHE A 179 1.04 15.64 -10.72
N GLY A 180 0.33 14.52 -10.76
CA GLY A 180 -0.87 14.34 -11.58
C GLY A 180 -2.00 15.29 -11.22
N ALA A 181 -2.28 15.43 -9.93
CA ALA A 181 -3.29 16.37 -9.45
C ALA A 181 -2.93 17.83 -9.73
N ASP A 182 -1.64 18.19 -9.68
CA ASP A 182 -1.13 19.54 -9.97
C ASP A 182 -1.35 19.98 -11.43
N GLN A 183 -1.66 19.05 -12.33
CA GLN A 183 -1.93 19.39 -13.74
C GLN A 183 -3.28 20.09 -13.93
N PHE A 184 -4.12 20.14 -12.90
CA PHE A 184 -5.44 20.75 -12.92
C PHE A 184 -5.54 21.88 -11.88
N ASP A 185 -5.88 23.09 -12.33
CA ASP A 185 -6.09 24.28 -11.50
C ASP A 185 -7.32 24.07 -10.60
N GLN A 186 -7.14 24.30 -9.30
CA GLN A 186 -8.18 24.13 -8.29
C GLN A 186 -9.15 25.31 -8.26
N ASN A 187 -8.69 26.48 -8.70
CA ASN A 187 -9.45 27.73 -8.66
C ASN A 187 -10.39 27.86 -9.87
N ASP A 188 -10.18 27.06 -10.92
CA ASP A 188 -11.08 27.01 -12.07
C ASP A 188 -12.15 25.90 -11.89
N PRO A 189 -13.45 26.22 -11.99
CA PRO A 189 -14.52 25.23 -11.82
C PRO A 189 -14.45 24.04 -12.80
N LYS A 190 -14.00 24.27 -14.06
CA LYS A 190 -13.92 23.20 -15.08
C LYS A 190 -12.72 22.29 -14.82
N GLU A 191 -11.57 22.85 -14.53
CA GLU A 191 -10.37 22.07 -14.20
C GLU A 191 -10.51 21.35 -12.85
N SER A 192 -11.17 21.95 -11.85
CA SER A 192 -11.45 21.31 -10.56
C SER A 192 -12.35 20.07 -10.70
N THR A 193 -13.37 20.15 -11.56
CA THR A 193 -14.22 18.98 -11.90
C THR A 193 -13.41 17.91 -12.64
N SER A 194 -12.55 18.33 -13.58
CA SER A 194 -11.66 17.42 -14.31
C SER A 194 -10.66 16.71 -13.38
N ARG A 195 -10.14 17.40 -12.37
CA ARG A 195 -9.27 16.85 -11.33
C ARG A 195 -9.95 15.74 -10.53
N SER A 196 -11.22 15.93 -10.16
CA SER A 196 -11.99 14.88 -9.48
C SER A 196 -12.15 13.64 -10.37
N SER A 197 -12.44 13.84 -11.66
CA SER A 197 -12.48 12.75 -12.64
C SER A 197 -11.11 12.08 -12.81
N PHE A 198 -10.01 12.85 -12.80
CA PHE A 198 -8.65 12.32 -12.87
C PHE A 198 -8.35 11.36 -11.72
N PHE A 199 -8.73 11.68 -10.47
CA PHE A 199 -8.56 10.76 -9.35
C PHE A 199 -9.32 9.44 -9.57
N ASN A 200 -10.55 9.48 -10.10
CA ASN A 200 -11.30 8.26 -10.42
C ASN A 200 -10.59 7.42 -11.49
N TRP A 201 -10.10 8.06 -12.55
CA TRP A 201 -9.31 7.40 -13.60
C TRP A 201 -7.98 6.86 -13.08
N TRP A 202 -7.33 7.53 -12.13
CA TRP A 202 -6.12 7.05 -11.47
C TRP A 202 -6.37 5.75 -10.73
N TYR A 203 -7.42 5.69 -9.91
CA TYR A 203 -7.80 4.46 -9.21
C TYR A 203 -8.12 3.33 -10.19
N PHE A 204 -8.87 3.61 -11.25
CA PHE A 204 -9.20 2.62 -12.28
C PHE A 204 -7.94 2.10 -13.00
N ALA A 205 -7.03 3.00 -13.39
CA ALA A 205 -5.76 2.69 -14.02
C ALA A 205 -4.88 1.81 -13.12
N MET A 206 -4.79 2.15 -11.83
CA MET A 206 -4.10 1.33 -10.83
C MET A 206 -4.69 -0.08 -10.77
N SER A 207 -6.01 -0.22 -10.60
CA SER A 207 -6.66 -1.53 -10.46
C SER A 207 -6.49 -2.43 -11.69
N ILE A 208 -6.54 -1.86 -12.90
CA ILE A 208 -6.25 -2.58 -14.14
C ILE A 208 -4.79 -3.02 -14.18
N GLY A 209 -3.85 -2.12 -13.90
CA GLY A 209 -2.42 -2.43 -13.91
C GLY A 209 -2.07 -3.59 -12.99
N ILE A 210 -2.64 -3.62 -11.78
CA ILE A 210 -2.45 -4.70 -10.80
C ILE A 210 -3.05 -6.02 -11.33
N THR A 211 -4.30 -5.98 -11.79
CA THR A 211 -5.02 -7.19 -12.22
C THR A 211 -4.32 -7.86 -13.41
N ILE A 212 -3.92 -7.07 -14.42
CA ILE A 212 -3.20 -7.60 -15.58
C ILE A 212 -1.83 -8.13 -15.15
N ALA A 213 -1.09 -7.44 -14.30
CA ALA A 213 0.23 -7.89 -13.85
C ALA A 213 0.17 -9.23 -13.12
N VAL A 214 -0.77 -9.36 -12.18
CA VAL A 214 -0.94 -10.58 -11.40
C VAL A 214 -1.30 -11.77 -12.28
N ILE A 215 -2.07 -11.58 -13.36
CA ILE A 215 -2.45 -12.67 -14.28
C ILE A 215 -1.33 -12.96 -15.29
N VAL A 216 -0.90 -11.94 -16.03
CA VAL A 216 0.04 -12.09 -17.15
C VAL A 216 1.45 -12.39 -16.66
N LEU A 217 1.93 -11.65 -15.66
CA LEU A 217 3.32 -11.79 -15.25
C LEU A 217 3.57 -13.05 -14.43
N SER A 218 2.61 -13.45 -13.58
CA SER A 218 2.72 -14.75 -12.91
C SER A 218 2.70 -15.91 -13.90
N TYR A 219 1.94 -15.81 -14.99
CA TYR A 219 1.94 -16.82 -16.06
C TYR A 219 3.30 -16.91 -16.75
N ILE A 220 3.89 -15.76 -17.10
CA ILE A 220 5.22 -15.72 -17.71
C ILE A 220 6.27 -16.31 -16.76
N GLN A 221 6.24 -15.93 -15.48
CA GLN A 221 7.19 -16.39 -14.48
C GLN A 221 7.13 -17.92 -14.27
N ASP A 222 5.92 -18.48 -14.18
CA ASP A 222 5.73 -19.90 -13.87
C ASP A 222 5.85 -20.82 -15.11
N ASN A 223 5.46 -20.36 -16.30
CA ASN A 223 5.39 -21.21 -17.50
C ASN A 223 6.46 -20.91 -18.56
N VAL A 224 7.02 -19.71 -18.60
CA VAL A 224 8.02 -19.31 -19.62
C VAL A 224 9.40 -19.19 -19.00
N GLY A 225 9.52 -18.48 -17.87
CA GLY A 225 10.75 -18.40 -17.09
C GLY A 225 10.93 -17.08 -16.35
N TRP A 226 11.69 -17.15 -15.25
CA TRP A 226 11.94 -16.04 -14.34
C TRP A 226 12.72 -14.88 -14.96
N GLY A 227 13.65 -15.15 -15.88
CA GLY A 227 14.41 -14.12 -16.60
C GLY A 227 13.53 -13.14 -17.34
N LEU A 228 12.57 -13.65 -18.12
CA LEU A 228 11.58 -12.82 -18.81
C LEU A 228 10.57 -12.21 -17.82
N GLY A 229 10.19 -12.97 -16.79
CA GLY A 229 9.28 -12.52 -15.74
C GLY A 229 9.78 -11.30 -14.95
N PHE A 230 11.08 -11.17 -14.72
CA PHE A 230 11.67 -9.98 -14.08
C PHE A 230 12.17 -8.94 -15.08
N GLY A 231 12.54 -9.35 -16.30
CA GLY A 231 13.01 -8.43 -17.35
C GLY A 231 11.91 -7.58 -17.98
N MET A 232 10.72 -8.14 -18.16
CA MET A 232 9.62 -7.44 -18.81
C MET A 232 9.14 -6.18 -18.04
N PRO A 233 9.03 -6.18 -16.70
CA PRO A 233 8.87 -4.96 -15.91
C PRO A 233 9.92 -3.88 -16.22
N SER A 234 11.18 -4.23 -16.40
CA SER A 234 12.24 -3.26 -16.75
C SER A 234 11.96 -2.61 -18.11
N ILE A 235 11.59 -3.41 -19.13
CA ILE A 235 11.25 -2.90 -20.47
C ILE A 235 10.04 -1.97 -20.42
N ILE A 236 8.97 -2.37 -19.72
CA ILE A 236 7.78 -1.52 -19.55
C ILE A 236 8.14 -0.20 -18.88
N MET A 237 8.99 -0.22 -17.85
CA MET A 237 9.41 1.00 -17.16
C MET A 237 10.29 1.90 -18.05
N ILE A 238 11.11 1.33 -18.96
CA ILE A 238 11.85 2.12 -19.97
C ILE A 238 10.87 2.83 -20.91
N LEU A 239 9.87 2.12 -21.41
CA LEU A 239 8.83 2.71 -22.27
C LEU A 239 8.04 3.79 -21.52
N ALA A 240 7.67 3.53 -20.26
CA ALA A 240 6.97 4.49 -19.43
C ALA A 240 7.81 5.74 -19.15
N LEU A 241 9.13 5.60 -18.94
CA LEU A 241 10.05 6.74 -18.80
C LEU A 241 10.06 7.59 -20.07
N ILE A 242 10.18 6.96 -21.23
CA ILE A 242 10.19 7.65 -22.52
C ILE A 242 8.88 8.44 -22.71
N ILE A 243 7.73 7.79 -22.48
CA ILE A 243 6.40 8.40 -22.56
C ILE A 243 6.28 9.58 -21.58
N PHE A 244 6.72 9.39 -20.33
CA PHE A 244 6.69 10.43 -19.31
C PHE A 244 7.56 11.63 -19.70
N LEU A 245 8.76 11.41 -20.23
CA LEU A 245 9.68 12.46 -20.67
C LEU A 245 9.17 13.19 -21.93
N PHE A 246 8.48 12.51 -22.85
CA PHE A 246 7.82 13.17 -23.97
C PHE A 246 6.75 14.16 -23.51
N GLY A 247 6.06 13.88 -22.41
CA GLY A 247 5.09 14.77 -21.80
C GLY A 247 5.68 16.03 -21.14
N THR A 248 7.00 16.14 -20.99
CA THR A 248 7.67 17.21 -20.21
C THR A 248 7.28 18.62 -20.64
N SER A 249 7.13 18.86 -21.94
CA SER A 249 6.74 20.18 -22.47
C SER A 249 5.31 20.57 -22.12
N THR A 250 4.46 19.59 -21.80
CA THR A 250 3.05 19.80 -21.46
C THR A 250 2.83 19.98 -19.95
N TYR A 251 3.77 19.60 -19.09
CA TYR A 251 3.55 19.60 -17.65
C TYR A 251 3.57 21.01 -17.03
N ARG A 252 2.76 21.17 -15.99
CA ARG A 252 2.79 22.30 -15.05
C ARG A 252 3.68 21.93 -13.87
N PHE A 253 4.66 22.76 -13.57
CA PHE A 253 5.57 22.57 -12.44
C PHE A 253 5.18 23.53 -11.31
N PHE A 254 4.78 22.98 -10.18
CA PHE A 254 4.45 23.78 -9.01
C PHE A 254 5.73 24.34 -8.37
N GLU A 255 5.79 25.67 -8.19
CA GLU A 255 6.85 26.33 -7.44
C GLU A 255 6.66 26.09 -5.95
N MET A 256 7.48 25.21 -5.40
CA MET A 256 7.53 24.94 -3.97
C MET A 256 8.04 26.17 -3.24
N GLY A 257 7.15 26.90 -2.56
CA GLY A 257 7.54 28.00 -1.68
C GLY A 257 8.53 27.52 -0.60
N LYS A 258 9.51 28.36 -0.23
CA LYS A 258 10.63 28.07 0.71
C LYS A 258 10.26 27.53 2.10
N LYS A 259 8.99 27.29 2.43
CA LYS A 259 8.56 26.84 3.76
C LYS A 259 8.59 25.30 3.83
N ARG A 260 9.46 24.77 4.70
CA ARG A 260 9.63 23.33 4.98
C ARG A 260 8.58 22.84 6.00
N PRO A 261 7.45 22.25 5.57
CA PRO A 261 6.31 21.96 6.46
C PRO A 261 6.66 20.94 7.55
N PHE A 262 7.41 19.89 7.18
CA PHE A 262 7.82 18.82 8.09
C PHE A 262 8.81 19.27 9.17
N SER A 263 9.68 20.24 8.88
CA SER A 263 10.64 20.77 9.86
C SER A 263 9.97 21.56 10.98
N ARG A 264 8.82 22.19 10.69
CA ARG A 264 7.99 22.87 11.69
C ARG A 264 7.35 21.85 12.62
N LEU A 265 6.79 20.79 12.04
CA LEU A 265 6.11 19.73 12.79
C LEU A 265 7.06 18.96 13.72
N GLY A 266 8.25 18.59 13.24
CA GLY A 266 9.25 17.91 14.08
C GLY A 266 9.69 18.77 15.27
N ARG A 267 9.78 20.10 15.09
CA ARG A 267 10.08 21.04 16.18
C ARG A 267 8.94 21.12 17.18
N THR A 268 7.68 21.09 16.74
CA THR A 268 6.50 21.10 17.61
C THR A 268 6.36 19.80 18.41
N PHE A 269 6.60 18.63 17.81
CA PHE A 269 6.62 17.37 18.56
C PHE A 269 7.81 17.30 19.53
N PHE A 270 8.98 17.77 19.12
CA PHE A 270 10.15 17.84 19.99
C PHE A 270 9.93 18.80 21.16
N SER A 271 9.31 19.96 20.94
CA SER A 271 8.96 20.90 22.02
C SER A 271 7.90 20.30 22.95
N LEU A 272 6.87 19.62 22.44
CA LEU A 272 5.88 18.91 23.25
C LEU A 272 6.46 17.77 24.08
N ALA A 273 7.33 16.95 23.50
CA ALA A 273 8.02 15.89 24.23
C ALA A 273 8.90 16.49 25.33
N ARG A 274 9.67 17.54 25.00
CA ARG A 274 10.50 18.27 25.96
C ARG A 274 9.66 18.84 27.09
N THR A 275 8.56 19.55 26.80
CA THR A 275 7.65 20.13 27.80
C THR A 275 6.92 19.08 28.62
N SER A 276 6.56 17.91 28.05
CA SER A 276 6.02 16.79 28.82
C SER A 276 7.06 16.19 29.78
N LEU A 277 8.34 16.21 29.41
CA LEU A 277 9.47 15.84 30.27
C LEU A 277 9.78 16.91 31.33
N THR A 278 9.68 18.21 31.03
CA THR A 278 9.91 19.32 31.99
C THR A 278 8.70 19.66 32.88
N ASN A 279 7.46 19.33 32.48
CA ASN A 279 6.27 19.48 33.33
C ASN A 279 6.30 18.53 34.55
N SER A 280 7.20 17.55 34.56
CA SER A 280 7.56 16.76 35.74
C SER A 280 8.36 17.57 36.78
N THR A 281 8.89 18.75 36.42
CA THR A 281 9.93 19.45 37.21
C THR A 281 9.60 20.92 37.56
N MET A 282 8.59 21.55 36.95
CA MET A 282 8.30 22.97 37.18
C MET A 282 6.80 23.22 37.36
N ARG A 283 6.35 23.15 38.63
CA ARG A 283 5.03 23.62 39.08
C ARG A 283 5.22 24.79 40.05
N SER A 284 5.82 25.87 39.55
CA SER A 284 5.88 27.23 40.11
C SER A 284 6.63 28.03 39.04
N GLU A 285 6.20 29.13 38.46
CA GLU A 285 5.68 30.36 39.03
C GLU A 285 4.82 31.09 37.99
N THR A 286 3.98 32.02 38.45
CA THR A 286 3.04 32.79 37.62
C THR A 286 3.50 34.24 37.57
N GLY A 287 3.56 34.86 36.39
CA GLY A 287 3.84 36.30 36.26
C GLY A 287 3.57 36.88 34.87
N LYS A 288 2.57 37.77 34.80
CA LYS A 288 2.16 38.79 33.80
C LYS A 288 2.73 38.72 32.36
N GLU A 289 1.84 38.75 31.36
CA GLU A 289 2.20 38.72 29.93
C GLU A 289 1.69 39.95 29.15
N ASP A 290 2.59 40.50 28.31
CA ASP A 290 2.37 41.58 27.34
C ASP A 290 1.76 41.09 26.01
N ALA A 291 1.22 42.01 25.19
CA ALA A 291 0.47 41.72 23.96
C ALA A 291 1.25 40.96 22.86
N GLU A 292 2.59 41.09 22.82
CA GLU A 292 3.47 40.35 21.89
C GLU A 292 3.69 38.88 22.34
N SER A 293 3.61 38.65 23.66
CA SER A 293 3.56 37.30 24.25
C SER A 293 2.25 36.60 23.92
N GLN A 294 1.11 37.32 23.90
CA GLN A 294 -0.18 36.77 23.52
C GLN A 294 -0.20 36.20 22.08
N HIS A 295 0.30 36.93 21.08
CA HIS A 295 0.28 36.44 19.68
C HIS A 295 1.19 35.21 19.46
N THR A 296 2.32 35.16 20.16
CA THR A 296 3.25 34.02 20.17
C THR A 296 2.64 32.82 20.91
N LYS A 297 1.91 33.08 22.00
CA LYS A 297 1.20 32.08 22.79
C LYS A 297 0.01 31.51 22.03
N THR A 298 -0.75 32.31 21.27
CA THR A 298 -1.84 31.85 20.41
C THR A 298 -1.34 30.93 19.29
N HIS A 299 -0.23 31.27 18.63
CA HIS A 299 0.40 30.39 17.64
C HIS A 299 0.87 29.08 18.25
N THR A 300 1.47 29.13 19.44
CA THR A 300 1.95 27.93 20.15
C THR A 300 0.79 27.04 20.63
N VAL A 301 -0.32 27.63 21.08
CA VAL A 301 -1.53 26.90 21.51
C VAL A 301 -2.19 26.18 20.34
N SER A 302 -2.32 26.84 19.17
CA SER A 302 -2.84 26.21 17.96
C SER A 302 -1.98 25.01 17.52
N GLU A 303 -0.66 25.13 17.57
CA GLU A 303 0.26 24.05 17.23
C GLU A 303 0.19 22.87 18.23
N ILE A 304 0.00 23.17 19.52
CA ILE A 304 -0.21 22.15 20.56
C ILE A 304 -1.54 21.40 20.37
N GLU A 305 -2.61 22.11 20.00
CA GLU A 305 -3.91 21.49 19.70
C GLU A 305 -3.85 20.61 18.45
N GLU A 306 -3.18 21.05 17.39
CA GLU A 306 -2.92 20.25 16.20
C GLU A 306 -2.17 18.96 16.56
N ALA A 307 -1.09 19.04 17.33
CA ALA A 307 -0.35 17.85 17.76
C ALA A 307 -1.17 16.92 18.67
N ARG A 308 -1.97 17.46 19.59
CA ARG A 308 -2.90 16.65 20.41
C ARG A 308 -3.95 15.94 19.56
N SER A 309 -4.44 16.59 18.50
CA SER A 309 -5.40 15.96 17.57
C SER A 309 -4.80 14.75 16.87
N ILE A 310 -3.51 14.83 16.49
CA ILE A 310 -2.78 13.73 15.86
C ILE A 310 -2.55 12.59 16.86
N LEU A 311 -2.17 12.90 18.10
CA LEU A 311 -1.96 11.88 19.14
C LEU A 311 -3.24 11.08 19.45
N ARG A 312 -4.42 11.69 19.30
CA ARG A 312 -5.71 10.99 19.46
C ARG A 312 -5.97 9.94 18.37
N LEU A 313 -5.27 10.02 17.24
CA LEU A 313 -5.39 9.06 16.14
C LEU A 313 -4.53 7.80 16.37
N PHE A 314 -3.51 7.90 17.21
CA PHE A 314 -2.56 6.82 17.46
C PHE A 314 -3.20 5.53 17.99
N PRO A 315 -4.17 5.55 18.95
CA PRO A 315 -4.80 4.33 19.39
C PRO A 315 -5.53 3.58 18.27
N ILE A 316 -6.30 4.31 17.43
CA ILE A 316 -7.02 3.72 16.28
C ILE A 316 -6.02 3.14 15.27
N TRP A 317 -4.94 3.86 15.01
CA TRP A 317 -3.83 3.40 14.17
C TRP A 317 -3.20 2.11 14.69
N ALA A 318 -2.85 2.06 15.98
CA ALA A 318 -2.22 0.91 16.61
C ALA A 318 -3.13 -0.33 16.59
N THR A 319 -4.42 -0.13 16.86
CA THR A 319 -5.43 -1.20 16.79
C THR A 319 -5.82 -1.60 15.37
N SER A 320 -5.18 -1.05 14.34
CA SER A 320 -5.40 -1.47 12.94
C SER A 320 -4.20 -2.22 12.36
N LEU A 321 -3.12 -2.41 13.14
CA LEU A 321 -1.88 -3.03 12.65
C LEU A 321 -2.03 -4.52 12.35
N VAL A 322 -2.93 -5.22 13.04
CA VAL A 322 -3.15 -6.65 12.84
C VAL A 322 -3.84 -6.90 11.49
N TYR A 323 -4.69 -5.99 11.03
CA TYR A 323 -5.17 -6.01 9.65
C TYR A 323 -4.02 -6.07 8.63
N GLY A 324 -2.97 -5.27 8.81
CA GLY A 324 -1.78 -5.31 7.95
C GLY A 324 -1.06 -6.67 7.95
N ILE A 325 -1.09 -7.40 9.08
CA ILE A 325 -0.56 -8.78 9.17
C ILE A 325 -1.41 -9.74 8.33
N THR A 326 -2.75 -9.64 8.43
CA THR A 326 -3.67 -10.49 7.65
C THR A 326 -3.59 -10.19 6.15
N PHE A 327 -3.46 -8.93 5.78
CA PHE A 327 -3.32 -8.49 4.39
C PHE A 327 -2.06 -9.06 3.73
N ALA A 328 -0.94 -9.14 4.47
CA ALA A 328 0.32 -9.69 3.98
C ALA A 328 0.24 -11.19 3.59
N GLN A 329 -0.75 -11.94 4.09
CA GLN A 329 -0.90 -13.36 3.77
C GLN A 329 -1.36 -13.61 2.33
N MET A 330 -2.04 -12.62 1.73
CA MET A 330 -2.61 -12.70 0.38
C MET A 330 -1.55 -13.00 -0.69
N THR A 331 -0.37 -12.38 -0.58
CA THR A 331 0.74 -12.52 -1.53
C THR A 331 1.73 -13.63 -1.14
N THR A 332 1.64 -14.15 0.09
CA THR A 332 2.59 -15.12 0.66
C THR A 332 1.96 -16.49 0.89
N LEU A 333 1.44 -16.76 2.09
CA LEU A 333 0.99 -18.11 2.46
C LEU A 333 -0.23 -18.58 1.67
N PHE A 334 -1.14 -17.68 1.28
CA PHE A 334 -2.27 -18.05 0.41
C PHE A 334 -1.78 -18.53 -0.96
N ASN A 335 -0.73 -17.89 -1.49
CA ASN A 335 -0.09 -18.28 -2.74
C ASN A 335 0.56 -19.67 -2.60
N LYS A 336 1.29 -19.91 -1.50
CA LYS A 336 1.92 -21.21 -1.23
C LYS A 336 0.91 -22.35 -1.04
N GLN A 337 -0.17 -22.09 -0.33
CA GLN A 337 -1.30 -23.02 -0.20
C GLN A 337 -1.86 -23.38 -1.58
N THR A 338 -2.17 -22.36 -2.41
CA THR A 338 -2.73 -22.53 -3.76
C THR A 338 -1.83 -23.37 -4.67
N ARG A 339 -0.51 -23.26 -4.52
CA ARG A 339 0.45 -24.00 -5.36
C ARG A 339 0.31 -25.52 -5.26
N THR A 340 -0.17 -26.03 -4.13
CA THR A 340 -0.34 -27.48 -3.89
C THR A 340 -1.66 -28.05 -4.40
N LEU A 341 -2.58 -27.19 -4.84
CA LEU A 341 -3.93 -27.57 -5.28
C LEU A 341 -3.98 -27.87 -6.77
N ASP A 342 -5.07 -28.52 -7.19
CA ASP A 342 -5.40 -28.66 -8.60
C ASP A 342 -5.86 -27.31 -9.18
N ARG A 343 -5.03 -26.78 -10.09
CA ARG A 343 -5.18 -25.44 -10.69
C ARG A 343 -5.66 -25.48 -12.14
N HIS A 344 -6.16 -26.62 -12.62
CA HIS A 344 -6.75 -26.70 -13.96
C HIS A 344 -8.09 -25.98 -14.00
N LEU A 345 -8.19 -24.95 -14.84
CA LEU A 345 -9.47 -24.27 -15.14
C LEU A 345 -10.25 -25.02 -16.22
N THR A 346 -9.52 -25.57 -17.18
CA THR A 346 -9.98 -26.45 -18.25
C THR A 346 -8.94 -27.56 -18.43
N SER A 347 -9.19 -28.53 -19.30
CA SER A 347 -8.24 -29.63 -19.57
C SER A 347 -6.86 -29.18 -20.08
N SER A 348 -6.71 -27.93 -20.53
CA SER A 348 -5.45 -27.41 -21.09
C SER A 348 -4.89 -26.18 -20.37
N ILE A 349 -5.67 -25.49 -19.52
CA ILE A 349 -5.24 -24.23 -18.89
C ILE A 349 -4.91 -24.48 -17.41
N LEU A 350 -3.61 -24.45 -17.11
CA LEU A 350 -3.08 -24.47 -15.74
C LEU A 350 -2.88 -23.02 -15.26
N VAL A 351 -3.67 -22.61 -14.26
CA VAL A 351 -3.62 -21.24 -13.74
C VAL A 351 -2.48 -21.08 -12.74
N PRO A 352 -1.57 -20.10 -12.89
CA PRO A 352 -0.52 -19.83 -11.91
C PRO A 352 -1.11 -19.54 -10.52
N PRO A 353 -0.49 -20.00 -9.42
CA PRO A 353 -1.08 -19.81 -8.08
C PRO A 353 -1.25 -18.34 -7.70
N ALA A 354 -0.28 -17.49 -8.07
CA ALA A 354 -0.35 -16.05 -7.85
C ALA A 354 -1.50 -15.38 -8.61
N ALA A 355 -1.94 -15.92 -9.75
CA ALA A 355 -3.03 -15.35 -10.54
C ALA A 355 -4.36 -15.31 -9.77
N LEU A 356 -4.57 -16.17 -8.77
CA LEU A 356 -5.76 -16.13 -7.91
C LEU A 356 -5.90 -14.84 -7.10
N GLN A 357 -4.80 -14.11 -6.88
CA GLN A 357 -4.84 -12.79 -6.23
C GLN A 357 -5.69 -11.79 -7.03
N SER A 358 -5.86 -12.00 -8.34
CA SER A 358 -6.75 -11.18 -9.19
C SER A 358 -8.21 -11.25 -8.75
N ALA A 359 -8.65 -12.34 -8.10
CA ALA A 359 -10.00 -12.42 -7.54
C ALA A 359 -10.23 -11.33 -6.49
N GLY A 360 -9.22 -11.02 -5.67
CA GLY A 360 -9.30 -9.93 -4.69
C GLY A 360 -9.39 -8.55 -5.36
N THR A 361 -8.56 -8.28 -6.36
CA THR A 361 -8.56 -6.98 -7.06
C THR A 361 -9.83 -6.78 -7.89
N ILE A 362 -10.32 -7.81 -8.58
CA ILE A 362 -11.59 -7.79 -9.31
C ILE A 362 -12.75 -7.55 -8.34
N THR A 363 -12.70 -8.19 -7.16
CA THR A 363 -13.71 -7.95 -6.11
C THR A 363 -13.74 -6.48 -5.70
N ILE A 364 -12.59 -5.85 -5.48
CA ILE A 364 -12.52 -4.41 -5.16
C ILE A 364 -13.17 -3.57 -6.27
N ILE A 365 -12.81 -3.82 -7.54
CA ILE A 365 -13.35 -3.08 -8.71
C ILE A 365 -14.88 -3.19 -8.79
N LEU A 366 -15.44 -4.37 -8.54
CA LEU A 366 -16.88 -4.62 -8.61
C LEU A 366 -17.62 -4.14 -7.35
N PHE A 367 -17.00 -4.27 -6.19
CA PHE A 367 -17.63 -4.00 -4.90
C PHE A 367 -17.66 -2.51 -4.56
N VAL A 368 -16.69 -1.69 -4.99
CA VAL A 368 -16.71 -0.24 -4.74
C VAL A 368 -17.97 0.43 -5.34
N PRO A 369 -18.31 0.25 -6.63
CA PRO A 369 -19.55 0.80 -7.18
C PRO A 369 -20.80 0.24 -6.51
N LEU A 370 -20.81 -1.05 -6.16
CA LEU A 370 -21.91 -1.68 -5.43
C LEU A 370 -22.11 -1.03 -4.06
N TYR A 371 -21.02 -0.78 -3.34
CA TYR A 371 -21.02 -0.13 -2.04
C TYR A 371 -21.59 1.29 -2.14
N ASP A 372 -21.10 2.10 -3.09
CA ASP A 372 -21.52 3.50 -3.21
C ASP A 372 -22.94 3.66 -3.76
N ARG A 373 -23.36 2.82 -4.72
CA ARG A 373 -24.64 2.96 -5.42
C ARG A 373 -25.78 2.17 -4.80
N VAL A 374 -25.49 1.11 -4.07
CA VAL A 374 -26.52 0.23 -3.49
C VAL A 374 -26.45 0.24 -1.97
N ILE A 375 -25.29 -0.09 -1.38
CA ILE A 375 -25.17 -0.25 0.07
C ILE A 375 -25.38 1.09 0.78
N ILE A 376 -24.67 2.15 0.39
CA ILE A 376 -24.79 3.47 1.04
C ILE A 376 -26.24 4.00 0.99
N PRO A 377 -26.94 4.05 -0.16
CA PRO A 377 -28.32 4.53 -0.19
C PRO A 377 -29.29 3.70 0.65
N VAL A 378 -29.13 2.36 0.66
CA VAL A 378 -29.95 1.48 1.50
C VAL A 378 -29.68 1.73 2.98
N VAL A 379 -28.41 1.79 3.39
CA VAL A 379 -28.06 2.01 4.80
C VAL A 379 -28.50 3.40 5.26
N ARG A 380 -28.38 4.45 4.43
CA ARG A 380 -28.90 5.79 4.76
C ARG A 380 -30.41 5.80 5.04
N ARG A 381 -31.19 5.00 4.31
CA ARG A 381 -32.64 4.85 4.57
C ARG A 381 -32.90 4.21 5.94
N ILE A 382 -32.05 3.29 6.37
CA ILE A 382 -32.18 2.55 7.64
C ILE A 382 -31.64 3.37 8.82
N SER A 383 -30.41 3.87 8.72
CA SER A 383 -29.70 4.55 9.81
C SER A 383 -30.15 5.99 10.04
N LYS A 384 -30.81 6.60 9.05
CA LYS A 384 -31.20 8.02 9.04
C LYS A 384 -30.04 9.01 9.24
N THR A 385 -28.79 8.56 9.11
CA THR A 385 -27.61 9.43 9.14
C THR A 385 -27.19 9.82 7.72
N PRO A 386 -26.71 11.06 7.50
CA PRO A 386 -26.37 11.54 6.16
C PRO A 386 -25.21 10.76 5.51
N SER A 387 -24.29 10.19 6.30
CA SER A 387 -23.20 9.34 5.80
C SER A 387 -23.60 7.87 5.61
N GLY A 388 -24.72 7.42 6.18
CA GLY A 388 -25.13 6.01 6.20
C GLY A 388 -24.44 5.24 7.32
N ILE A 389 -23.13 5.00 7.18
CA ILE A 389 -22.26 4.45 8.24
C ILE A 389 -21.20 5.47 8.63
N THR A 390 -20.70 5.41 9.87
CA THR A 390 -19.56 6.23 10.30
C THR A 390 -18.24 5.63 9.81
N MET A 391 -17.18 6.45 9.70
CA MET A 391 -15.86 5.99 9.25
C MET A 391 -15.32 4.84 10.13
N LEU A 392 -15.43 4.97 11.46
CA LEU A 392 -14.99 3.91 12.39
C LEU A 392 -15.85 2.65 12.31
N GLN A 393 -17.17 2.76 12.05
CA GLN A 393 -18.02 1.58 11.81
C GLN A 393 -17.65 0.88 10.49
N ARG A 394 -17.31 1.64 9.45
CA ARG A 394 -16.82 1.09 8.18
C ARG A 394 -15.54 0.28 8.41
N VAL A 395 -14.57 0.83 9.15
CA VAL A 395 -13.34 0.12 9.51
C VAL A 395 -13.64 -1.14 10.34
N ALA A 396 -14.45 -1.03 11.40
CA ALA A 396 -14.81 -2.18 12.23
C ALA A 396 -15.50 -3.30 11.45
N THR A 397 -16.33 -2.95 10.45
CA THR A 397 -16.96 -3.93 9.55
C THR A 397 -15.91 -4.67 8.73
N GLY A 398 -14.93 -3.95 8.18
CA GLY A 398 -13.83 -4.56 7.43
C GLY A 398 -12.96 -5.48 8.29
N LEU A 399 -12.67 -5.10 9.54
CA LEU A 399 -11.97 -5.95 10.52
C LEU A 399 -12.77 -7.22 10.86
N ALA A 400 -14.10 -7.11 10.98
CA ALA A 400 -14.95 -8.29 11.19
C ALA A 400 -14.91 -9.24 9.99
N ILE A 401 -14.91 -8.70 8.76
CA ILE A 401 -14.78 -9.52 7.55
C ILE A 401 -13.39 -10.16 7.47
N SER A 402 -12.32 -9.46 7.85
CA SER A 402 -10.97 -10.07 7.87
C SER A 402 -10.85 -11.20 8.89
N LEU A 403 -11.54 -11.12 10.03
CA LEU A 403 -11.68 -12.25 10.96
C LEU A 403 -12.31 -13.47 10.27
N VAL A 404 -13.44 -13.27 9.58
CA VAL A 404 -14.09 -14.34 8.83
C VAL A 404 -13.16 -14.91 7.75
N THR A 405 -12.40 -14.05 7.06
CA THR A 405 -11.39 -14.49 6.08
C THR A 405 -10.36 -15.43 6.70
N MET A 406 -9.80 -15.09 7.86
CA MET A 406 -8.79 -15.94 8.52
C MET A 406 -9.39 -17.27 9.00
N VAL A 407 -10.64 -17.27 9.49
CA VAL A 407 -11.36 -18.50 9.84
C VAL A 407 -11.58 -19.37 8.60
N VAL A 408 -12.04 -18.79 7.49
CA VAL A 408 -12.23 -19.52 6.23
C VAL A 408 -10.91 -20.10 5.74
N ALA A 409 -9.83 -19.31 5.75
CA ALA A 409 -8.50 -19.79 5.33
C ALA A 409 -8.01 -20.96 6.20
N ALA A 410 -8.23 -20.91 7.52
CA ALA A 410 -7.90 -22.00 8.44
C ALA A 410 -8.70 -23.26 8.13
N LEU A 411 -10.01 -23.15 7.89
CA LEU A 411 -10.87 -24.29 7.55
C LEU A 411 -10.50 -24.92 6.19
N VAL A 412 -10.19 -24.09 5.19
CA VAL A 412 -9.73 -24.54 3.87
C VAL A 412 -8.40 -25.28 4.00
N GLU A 413 -7.48 -24.79 4.84
CA GLU A 413 -6.20 -25.45 5.07
C GLU A 413 -6.34 -26.79 5.81
N ILE A 414 -7.21 -26.88 6.82
CA ILE A 414 -7.54 -28.14 7.48
C ILE A 414 -8.08 -29.15 6.47
N LYS A 415 -8.99 -28.72 5.57
CA LYS A 415 -9.53 -29.59 4.52
C LYS A 415 -8.45 -30.05 3.55
N ARG A 416 -7.51 -29.16 3.17
CA ARG A 416 -6.37 -29.49 2.32
C ARG A 416 -5.47 -30.54 2.96
N LEU A 417 -5.06 -30.34 4.21
CA LEU A 417 -4.22 -31.27 4.97
C LEU A 417 -4.88 -32.64 5.12
N LYS A 418 -6.18 -32.66 5.46
CA LYS A 418 -6.95 -33.91 5.55
C LYS A 418 -7.00 -34.65 4.22
N THR A 419 -7.17 -33.93 3.11
CA THR A 419 -7.18 -34.53 1.76
C THR A 419 -5.79 -35.08 1.41
N ALA A 420 -4.71 -34.38 1.76
CA ALA A 420 -3.35 -34.91 1.56
C ALA A 420 -3.12 -36.21 2.36
N GLN A 421 -3.65 -36.31 3.57
CA GLN A 421 -3.59 -37.52 4.40
C GLN A 421 -4.42 -38.66 3.82
N GLU A 422 -5.67 -38.40 3.42
CA GLU A 422 -6.59 -39.40 2.84
C GLU A 422 -6.01 -40.06 1.57
N TYR A 423 -5.27 -39.30 0.77
CA TYR A 423 -4.63 -39.78 -0.46
C TYR A 423 -3.17 -40.24 -0.27
N GLY A 424 -2.65 -40.25 0.97
CA GLY A 424 -1.27 -40.70 1.26
C GLY A 424 -0.18 -39.79 0.69
N LEU A 425 -0.47 -38.51 0.46
CA LEU A 425 0.43 -37.52 -0.16
C LEU A 425 1.27 -36.72 0.86
N VAL A 426 1.22 -37.08 2.15
CA VAL A 426 1.88 -36.34 3.24
C VAL A 426 3.38 -36.17 3.02
N ASP A 427 4.05 -37.20 2.51
CA ASP A 427 5.50 -37.21 2.27
C ASP A 427 5.89 -36.79 0.84
N GLN A 428 4.93 -36.32 0.05
CA GLN A 428 5.13 -35.92 -1.34
C GLN A 428 4.93 -34.40 -1.50
N PRO A 429 5.95 -33.57 -1.20
CA PRO A 429 5.82 -32.11 -1.14
C PRO A 429 5.47 -31.45 -2.50
N GLU A 430 5.82 -32.10 -3.62
CA GLU A 430 5.55 -31.60 -4.97
C GLU A 430 4.27 -32.19 -5.59
N ALA A 431 3.65 -33.17 -4.93
CA ALA A 431 2.43 -33.79 -5.45
C ALA A 431 1.26 -32.81 -5.39
N THR A 432 0.45 -32.82 -6.45
CA THR A 432 -0.78 -32.04 -6.50
C THR A 432 -1.84 -32.74 -5.66
N ILE A 433 -2.39 -32.03 -4.68
CA ILE A 433 -3.51 -32.53 -3.87
C ILE A 433 -4.78 -32.48 -4.73
N PRO A 434 -5.59 -33.55 -4.75
CA PRO A 434 -6.84 -33.62 -5.50
C PRO A 434 -7.94 -32.75 -4.85
N MET A 435 -7.69 -31.46 -4.78
CA MET A 435 -8.56 -30.43 -4.24
C MET A 435 -8.49 -29.22 -5.18
N SER A 436 -9.64 -28.80 -5.67
CA SER A 436 -9.72 -27.72 -6.66
C SER A 436 -9.33 -26.36 -6.07
N LEU A 437 -8.69 -25.52 -6.87
CA LEU A 437 -8.36 -24.12 -6.56
C LEU A 437 -9.56 -23.30 -6.05
N TRP A 438 -10.79 -23.65 -6.45
CA TRP A 438 -12.01 -22.92 -6.09
C TRP A 438 -12.28 -22.86 -4.59
N TRP A 439 -11.71 -23.77 -3.80
CA TRP A 439 -11.80 -23.74 -2.34
C TRP A 439 -11.08 -22.53 -1.72
N VAL A 440 -10.04 -22.01 -2.38
CA VAL A 440 -9.25 -20.87 -1.90
C VAL A 440 -9.84 -19.55 -2.36
N VAL A 441 -10.58 -19.51 -3.47
CA VAL A 441 -11.17 -18.28 -4.02
C VAL A 441 -12.00 -17.47 -3.01
N PRO A 442 -12.84 -18.07 -2.14
CA PRO A 442 -13.59 -17.33 -1.13
C PRO A 442 -12.72 -16.45 -0.22
N GLN A 443 -11.54 -16.92 0.20
CA GLN A 443 -10.68 -16.12 1.08
C GLN A 443 -10.06 -14.91 0.35
N TYR A 444 -9.82 -15.02 -0.97
CA TYR A 444 -9.40 -13.90 -1.81
C TYR A 444 -10.53 -12.89 -2.07
N ILE A 445 -11.77 -13.34 -2.22
CA ILE A 445 -12.93 -12.45 -2.36
C ILE A 445 -13.18 -11.72 -1.02
N LEU A 446 -13.21 -12.45 0.10
CA LEU A 446 -13.47 -11.87 1.42
C LEU A 446 -12.41 -10.85 1.82
N ILE A 447 -11.12 -11.10 1.56
CA ILE A 447 -10.07 -10.09 1.82
C ILE A 447 -10.26 -8.86 0.93
N GLY A 448 -10.67 -9.03 -0.34
CA GLY A 448 -10.98 -7.91 -1.24
C GLY A 448 -12.15 -7.05 -0.73
N ILE A 449 -13.21 -7.67 -0.21
CA ILE A 449 -14.32 -6.93 0.43
C ILE A 449 -13.84 -6.23 1.70
N ALA A 450 -13.10 -6.93 2.56
CA ALA A 450 -12.53 -6.36 3.78
C ALA A 450 -11.68 -5.11 3.48
N ASP A 451 -10.94 -5.12 2.37
CA ASP A 451 -10.09 -4.00 1.94
C ASP A 451 -10.90 -2.75 1.60
N VAL A 452 -12.03 -2.89 0.89
CA VAL A 452 -12.93 -1.77 0.57
C VAL A 452 -13.52 -1.12 1.83
N PHE A 453 -13.72 -1.90 2.89
CA PHE A 453 -14.20 -1.37 4.18
C PHE A 453 -13.05 -0.78 5.01
N THR A 454 -12.00 -1.55 5.26
CA THR A 454 -10.91 -1.19 6.16
C THR A 454 -10.03 -0.10 5.56
N VAL A 455 -9.44 -0.30 4.39
CA VAL A 455 -8.44 0.62 3.84
C VAL A 455 -9.09 1.94 3.43
N VAL A 456 -10.22 1.90 2.74
CA VAL A 456 -10.94 3.14 2.38
C VAL A 456 -11.44 3.86 3.63
N GLY A 457 -11.94 3.12 4.63
CA GLY A 457 -12.38 3.69 5.90
C GLY A 457 -11.26 4.35 6.70
N LEU A 458 -10.09 3.71 6.78
CA LEU A 458 -8.89 4.27 7.43
C LEU A 458 -8.37 5.47 6.64
N GLN A 459 -8.32 5.40 5.31
CA GLN A 459 -7.92 6.51 4.45
C GLN A 459 -8.80 7.74 4.69
N GLU A 460 -10.12 7.56 4.65
CA GLU A 460 -11.10 8.63 4.89
C GLU A 460 -10.97 9.18 6.32
N PHE A 461 -10.87 8.30 7.33
CA PHE A 461 -10.71 8.68 8.72
C PHE A 461 -9.45 9.50 8.97
N PHE A 462 -8.27 9.00 8.60
CA PHE A 462 -7.01 9.73 8.82
C PHE A 462 -6.93 10.99 7.97
N TYR A 463 -7.58 11.05 6.82
CA TYR A 463 -7.64 12.28 6.03
C TYR A 463 -8.53 13.35 6.70
N ASP A 464 -9.76 12.99 7.07
CA ASP A 464 -10.75 13.95 7.61
C ASP A 464 -10.42 14.40 9.04
N GLN A 465 -9.77 13.56 9.83
CA GLN A 465 -9.42 13.90 11.22
C GLN A 465 -8.13 14.71 11.35
N MET A 466 -7.32 14.80 10.30
CA MET A 466 -6.10 15.61 10.32
C MET A 466 -6.39 17.12 10.24
N PRO A 467 -5.49 17.98 10.75
CA PRO A 467 -5.48 19.39 10.41
C PRO A 467 -5.38 19.61 8.91
N ASP A 468 -5.94 20.70 8.40
CA ASP A 468 -5.98 20.97 6.95
C ASP A 468 -4.58 21.11 6.34
N SER A 469 -3.63 21.61 7.13
CA SER A 469 -2.21 21.70 6.80
C SER A 469 -1.49 20.35 6.71
N MET A 470 -2.11 19.25 7.16
CA MET A 470 -1.46 17.96 7.40
C MET A 470 -2.20 16.75 6.83
N ARG A 471 -3.17 16.96 5.94
CA ARG A 471 -3.95 15.85 5.35
C ARG A 471 -3.08 14.81 4.62
N SER A 472 -1.95 15.23 4.02
CA SER A 472 -0.98 14.32 3.40
C SER A 472 -0.28 13.40 4.42
N VAL A 473 -0.04 13.88 5.64
CA VAL A 473 0.49 13.07 6.75
C VAL A 473 -0.53 12.02 7.18
N GLY A 474 -1.83 12.35 7.16
CA GLY A 474 -2.91 11.39 7.38
C GLY A 474 -2.90 10.23 6.38
N LEU A 475 -2.70 10.55 5.09
CA LEU A 475 -2.58 9.52 4.06
C LEU A 475 -1.35 8.62 4.28
N ALA A 476 -0.25 9.20 4.69
CA ALA A 476 0.96 8.44 4.93
C ALA A 476 0.88 7.60 6.23
N LEU A 477 0.10 8.06 7.22
CA LEU A 477 -0.18 7.33 8.46
C LEU A 477 -1.07 6.10 8.23
N TYR A 478 -2.06 6.15 7.32
CA TYR A 478 -2.78 4.92 6.95
C TYR A 478 -1.87 3.94 6.22
N GLY A 479 -1.03 4.43 5.29
CA GLY A 479 -0.12 3.57 4.52
C GLY A 479 0.87 2.82 5.42
N SER A 480 1.29 3.47 6.51
CA SER A 480 2.18 2.86 7.50
C SER A 480 1.51 1.72 8.29
N VAL A 481 0.18 1.67 8.40
CA VAL A 481 -0.54 0.54 9.01
C VAL A 481 -0.23 -0.75 8.25
N LEU A 482 -0.33 -0.71 6.92
CA LEU A 482 -0.03 -1.86 6.06
C LEU A 482 1.47 -2.20 6.10
N GLY A 483 2.33 -1.18 6.05
CA GLY A 483 3.77 -1.37 6.06
C GLY A 483 4.31 -1.97 7.36
N ILE A 484 3.89 -1.42 8.50
CA ILE A 484 4.29 -1.92 9.82
C ILE A 484 3.63 -3.27 10.10
N GLY A 485 2.37 -3.47 9.69
CA GLY A 485 1.73 -4.79 9.75
C GLY A 485 2.51 -5.87 9.00
N ALA A 486 3.05 -5.56 7.81
CA ALA A 486 3.89 -6.51 7.07
C ALA A 486 5.23 -6.81 7.79
N PHE A 487 5.88 -5.83 8.41
CA PHE A 487 7.05 -6.08 9.27
C PHE A 487 6.70 -6.94 10.49
N LEU A 488 5.58 -6.66 11.16
CA LEU A 488 5.09 -7.47 12.27
C LEU A 488 4.79 -8.91 11.82
N SER A 489 4.24 -9.09 10.63
CA SER A 489 4.04 -10.42 10.03
C SER A 489 5.36 -11.16 9.82
N SER A 490 6.39 -10.49 9.30
CA SER A 490 7.73 -11.06 9.13
C SER A 490 8.35 -11.51 10.46
N ILE A 491 8.24 -10.66 11.50
CA ILE A 491 8.72 -10.99 12.85
C ILE A 491 7.94 -12.17 13.42
N LEU A 492 6.61 -12.15 13.31
CA LEU A 492 5.74 -13.20 13.84
C LEU A 492 6.05 -14.56 13.20
N ILE A 493 6.18 -14.61 11.87
CA ILE A 493 6.55 -15.84 11.14
C ILE A 493 7.92 -16.34 11.60
N SER A 494 8.92 -15.46 11.66
CA SER A 494 10.28 -15.82 12.08
C SER A 494 10.33 -16.37 13.51
N CYS A 495 9.59 -15.75 14.43
CA CYS A 495 9.51 -16.19 15.82
C CYS A 495 8.82 -17.55 15.95
N ILE A 496 7.67 -17.73 15.29
CA ILE A 496 6.93 -19.00 15.32
C ILE A 496 7.74 -20.12 14.69
N ASP A 497 8.41 -19.88 13.55
CA ASP A 497 9.27 -20.85 12.91
C ASP A 497 10.39 -21.32 13.84
N LYS A 498 11.05 -20.38 14.52
CA LYS A 498 12.11 -20.69 15.50
C LYS A 498 11.60 -21.46 16.72
N ILE A 499 10.40 -21.15 17.21
CA ILE A 499 9.81 -21.81 18.40
C ILE A 499 9.28 -23.21 18.06
N THR A 500 8.71 -23.39 16.87
CA THR A 500 8.04 -24.64 16.49
C THR A 500 9.03 -25.66 15.95
N SER A 501 10.09 -25.21 15.28
CA SER A 501 11.19 -26.08 14.80
C SER A 501 12.01 -26.74 15.92
N THR A 502 12.02 -26.21 17.15
CA THR A 502 12.76 -26.85 18.26
C THR A 502 12.09 -28.11 18.79
N ASN A 503 10.76 -28.24 18.63
CA ASN A 503 9.97 -29.33 19.21
C ASN A 503 9.44 -30.32 18.16
N GLY A 504 9.85 -30.19 16.90
CA GLY A 504 9.35 -31.01 15.79
C GLY A 504 9.33 -30.25 14.48
N GLU A 505 8.36 -30.57 13.61
CA GLU A 505 8.19 -29.87 12.34
C GLU A 505 7.58 -28.48 12.56
N SER A 506 8.19 -27.48 11.92
CA SER A 506 7.71 -26.10 11.97
C SER A 506 6.30 -25.98 11.39
N TRP A 507 5.50 -25.04 11.92
CA TRP A 507 4.21 -24.66 11.31
C TRP A 507 4.35 -24.24 9.85
N PHE A 508 5.54 -23.80 9.44
CA PHE A 508 5.89 -23.40 8.08
C PHE A 508 6.91 -24.35 7.44
N SER A 509 6.81 -25.66 7.74
CA SER A 509 7.66 -26.68 7.13
C SER A 509 7.76 -26.54 5.61
N ASN A 510 8.92 -26.86 5.06
CA ASN A 510 9.16 -26.81 3.61
C ASN A 510 8.20 -27.74 2.85
N ASN A 511 7.90 -28.90 3.45
CA ASN A 511 6.81 -29.74 3.01
C ASN A 511 5.49 -29.20 3.56
N LEU A 512 4.72 -28.53 2.70
CA LEU A 512 3.42 -27.96 3.05
C LEU A 512 2.41 -29.02 3.54
N ASN A 513 2.53 -30.28 3.15
CA ASN A 513 1.60 -31.34 3.57
C ASN A 513 1.86 -31.81 5.01
N ARG A 514 3.02 -31.43 5.55
CA ARG A 514 3.44 -31.64 6.94
C ARG A 514 3.40 -30.35 7.76
N ALA A 515 3.39 -29.20 7.10
CA ALA A 515 3.23 -27.89 7.71
C ALA A 515 1.83 -27.74 8.31
N HIS A 516 1.71 -26.89 9.33
CA HIS A 516 0.46 -26.55 9.99
C HIS A 516 0.16 -25.06 9.87
N ILE A 517 -0.07 -24.62 8.62
CA ILE A 517 -0.42 -23.24 8.32
C ILE A 517 -1.82 -22.91 8.87
N ASP A 518 -2.68 -23.91 9.05
CA ASP A 518 -3.97 -23.79 9.71
C ASP A 518 -3.84 -23.25 11.14
N TYR A 519 -2.85 -23.69 11.92
CA TYR A 519 -2.59 -23.14 13.25
C TYR A 519 -2.20 -21.66 13.19
N PHE A 520 -1.42 -21.28 12.18
CA PHE A 520 -1.08 -19.88 11.96
C PHE A 520 -2.30 -19.05 11.59
N TYR A 521 -3.19 -19.53 10.71
CA TYR A 521 -4.43 -18.83 10.38
C TYR A 521 -5.39 -18.72 11.57
N TRP A 522 -5.47 -19.75 12.42
CA TRP A 522 -6.23 -19.66 13.68
C TRP A 522 -5.63 -18.64 14.65
N LEU A 523 -4.30 -18.57 14.75
CA LEU A 523 -3.62 -17.54 15.53
C LEU A 523 -3.96 -16.14 15.00
N LEU A 524 -3.92 -15.94 13.69
CA LEU A 524 -4.30 -14.66 13.07
C LEU A 524 -5.77 -14.33 13.32
N ALA A 525 -6.68 -15.31 13.25
CA ALA A 525 -8.08 -15.13 13.61
C ALA A 525 -8.23 -14.69 15.08
N GLY A 526 -7.50 -15.32 16.00
CA GLY A 526 -7.47 -14.92 17.42
C GLY A 526 -6.96 -13.49 17.62
N LEU A 527 -5.86 -13.12 16.95
CA LEU A 527 -5.32 -11.76 16.99
C LEU A 527 -6.29 -10.74 16.41
N THR A 528 -6.98 -11.04 15.31
CA THR A 528 -8.00 -10.16 14.73
C THR A 528 -9.23 -10.03 15.63
N ALA A 529 -9.62 -11.09 16.36
CA ALA A 529 -10.70 -10.96 17.35
C ALA A 529 -10.32 -10.02 18.50
N ILE A 530 -9.07 -10.08 18.98
CA ILE A 530 -8.53 -9.15 19.97
C ILE A 530 -8.46 -7.73 19.38
N GLU A 531 -8.00 -7.59 18.13
CA GLU A 531 -7.95 -6.33 17.39
C GLU A 531 -9.32 -5.65 17.35
N ILE A 532 -10.37 -6.39 16.96
CA ILE A 532 -11.75 -5.87 16.92
C ILE A 532 -12.20 -5.41 18.31
N GLY A 533 -11.92 -6.19 19.36
CA GLY A 533 -12.26 -5.82 20.73
C GLY A 533 -11.61 -4.50 21.18
N LEU A 534 -10.30 -4.36 20.94
CA LEU A 534 -9.54 -3.14 21.26
C LEU A 534 -9.99 -1.96 20.39
N PHE A 535 -10.18 -2.17 19.09
CA PHE A 535 -10.65 -1.14 18.16
C PHE A 535 -12.02 -0.60 18.58
N MET A 536 -12.96 -1.47 18.96
CA MET A 536 -14.26 -1.08 19.49
C MET A 536 -14.15 -0.29 20.80
N TYR A 537 -13.23 -0.68 21.70
CA TYR A 537 -12.99 0.05 22.94
C TYR A 537 -12.49 1.48 22.69
N PHE A 538 -11.45 1.64 21.86
CA PHE A 538 -10.91 2.97 21.56
C PHE A 538 -11.82 3.83 20.69
N SER A 539 -12.55 3.22 19.74
CA SER A 539 -13.50 3.95 18.89
C SER A 539 -14.68 4.53 19.66
N ARG A 540 -15.14 3.87 20.74
CA ARG A 540 -16.19 4.41 21.63
C ARG A 540 -15.75 5.68 22.35
N GLY A 541 -14.47 5.78 22.70
CA GLY A 541 -13.88 6.96 23.33
C GLY A 541 -13.45 8.04 22.34
N TYR A 542 -13.51 7.78 21.03
CA TYR A 542 -13.03 8.71 20.00
C TYR A 542 -14.08 9.78 19.68
N VAL A 543 -13.67 11.04 19.76
CA VAL A 543 -14.52 12.19 19.42
C VAL A 543 -14.07 12.77 18.08
N TYR A 544 -14.96 12.72 17.08
CA TYR A 544 -14.72 13.29 15.77
C TYR A 544 -14.47 14.80 15.82
N LYS A 545 -13.53 15.26 14.99
CA LYS A 545 -13.31 16.69 14.75
C LYS A 545 -14.60 17.32 14.21
N LYS A 546 -15.05 18.42 14.84
CA LYS A 546 -16.19 19.20 14.34
C LYS A 546 -15.80 19.82 13.00
N LYS A 547 -16.52 19.51 11.92
CA LYS A 547 -16.43 20.28 10.68
C LYS A 547 -16.95 21.67 10.98
N VAL A 548 -16.11 22.70 10.83
CA VAL A 548 -16.58 24.09 10.83
C VAL A 548 -17.45 24.19 9.59
N ASN A 549 -18.76 24.25 9.77
CA ASN A 549 -19.67 24.51 8.66
C ASN A 549 -19.28 25.88 8.11
N ALA A 550 -18.77 25.90 6.88
CA ALA A 550 -18.78 27.10 6.08
C ALA A 550 -20.26 27.44 5.89
N LEU A 551 -20.72 28.45 6.63
CA LEU A 551 -22.00 29.11 6.43
C LEU A 551 -21.96 29.90 5.12
#